data_AF-N4U1Z3-F1
#
_entry.id   AF-N4U1Z3-F1
#
_cell.length_a   1.000
_cell.length_b   1.000
_cell.length_c   1.000
_cell.angle_alpha   90.00
_cell.angle_beta   90.00
_cell.angle_gamma   90.00
#
_symmetry.space_group_name_H-M   'P 1'
#
loop_
_entity.id
_entity.type
_entity.pdbx_description
1 polymer ?
#
loop_
_entity_poly.entity_id
_entity_poly.type
_entity_poly.pdbx_seq_one_letter_code
_entity_poly.pdbx_strand_id
1 'polypeptide(L)'
;MELGSEEIEAIQYFRESFSPLYIMKKPQYSAFAIMLRLATHDPLVLHMILAIGGCGIDYRHQWRDRRYRVSTGRSEDSPSKYRTLGLKHYSEALRELHTILGDKETAESANLDSLTSGLVLMIMYEQLHGDNRCKGLASHLNGAALIFKHHYADILQRVRDTSQSVPLMKTARSGSPRHLSQFCARLITRICGMDATAASFGLGGQVTKVLCRSLPESDDKNSLPTGPIKRLSSLHAYSGPLYRLVWGDDYPAVELVDDLENQQVFELLGASVQLRYFSSG
;
A
#
# COMPACT_ATOMS: atom_id res chain seq x y z
N MET A 1 13.62 -13.22 -12.73
CA MET A 1 12.44 -14.02 -13.12
C MET A 1 12.20 -13.75 -14.59
N GLU A 2 12.24 -14.79 -15.44
CA GLU A 2 11.82 -14.65 -16.84
C GLU A 2 10.29 -14.55 -16.88
N LEU A 3 9.77 -13.55 -17.59
CA LEU A 3 8.33 -13.27 -17.67
C LEU A 3 7.74 -13.90 -18.93
N GLY A 4 6.66 -14.65 -18.78
CA GLY A 4 5.87 -15.16 -19.91
C GLY A 4 4.93 -14.09 -20.48
N SER A 5 4.21 -14.47 -21.54
CA SER A 5 3.23 -13.59 -22.20
C SER A 5 2.13 -13.12 -21.24
N GLU A 6 1.62 -14.02 -20.41
CA GLU A 6 0.57 -13.76 -19.44
C GLU A 6 1.03 -12.77 -18.36
N GLU A 7 2.27 -12.93 -17.88
CA GLU A 7 2.84 -12.01 -16.91
C GLU A 7 3.04 -10.61 -17.50
N ILE A 8 3.49 -10.51 -18.75
CA ILE A 8 3.64 -9.23 -19.46
C ILE A 8 2.28 -8.53 -19.61
N GLU A 9 1.24 -9.28 -20.01
CA GLU A 9 -0.12 -8.75 -20.13
C GLU A 9 -0.68 -8.30 -18.77
N ALA A 10 -0.42 -9.05 -17.70
CA ALA A 10 -0.83 -8.69 -16.34
C ALA A 10 -0.15 -7.39 -15.87
N ILE A 11 1.13 -7.19 -16.17
CA ILE A 11 1.85 -5.92 -15.89
C ILE A 11 1.23 -4.77 -16.69
N GLN A 12 0.94 -4.99 -17.98
CA GLN A 12 0.30 -3.98 -18.81
C GLN A 12 -1.09 -3.61 -18.29
N TYR A 13 -1.91 -4.60 -17.93
CA TYR A 13 -3.20 -4.39 -17.27
C TYR A 13 -3.03 -3.54 -16.01
N PHE A 14 -2.08 -3.91 -15.15
CA PHE A 14 -1.86 -3.22 -13.90
C PHE A 14 -1.55 -1.73 -14.13
N ARG A 15 -0.69 -1.45 -15.10
CA ARG A 15 -0.28 -0.09 -15.46
C ARG A 15 -1.40 0.73 -16.11
N GLU A 16 -2.06 0.16 -17.11
CA GLU A 16 -2.93 0.91 -18.04
C GLU A 16 -4.40 0.88 -17.65
N SER A 17 -4.80 -0.07 -16.80
CA SER A 17 -6.20 -0.29 -16.46
C SER A 17 -6.48 -0.29 -14.98
N PHE A 18 -5.66 -0.95 -14.17
CA PHE A 18 -5.86 -0.97 -12.73
C PHE A 18 -5.47 0.36 -12.08
N SER A 19 -4.22 0.80 -12.29
CA SER A 19 -3.67 2.00 -11.64
C SER A 19 -4.55 3.25 -11.81
N PRO A 20 -5.08 3.57 -13.02
CA PRO A 20 -5.95 4.73 -13.23
C PRO A 20 -7.25 4.72 -12.42
N LEU A 21 -7.75 3.56 -11.98
CA LEU A 21 -9.00 3.48 -11.20
C LEU A 21 -8.86 4.01 -9.77
N TYR A 22 -7.63 4.13 -9.27
CA TYR A 22 -7.34 4.43 -7.87
C TYR A 22 -6.58 5.73 -7.65
N ILE A 23 -6.39 6.53 -8.70
CA ILE A 23 -5.65 7.78 -8.65
C ILE A 23 -6.38 8.84 -9.46
N MET A 24 -6.31 10.08 -8.99
CA MET A 24 -6.74 11.26 -9.75
C MET A 24 -5.60 11.84 -10.61
N LYS A 25 -4.39 11.30 -10.48
CA LYS A 25 -3.16 11.71 -11.16
C LYS A 25 -2.92 10.90 -12.43
N LYS A 26 -2.12 11.44 -13.37
CA LYS A 26 -1.56 10.64 -14.45
C LYS A 26 -0.80 9.41 -13.91
N PRO A 27 -1.14 8.18 -14.37
CA PRO A 27 -0.57 6.95 -13.82
C PRO A 27 0.95 6.91 -13.75
N GLN A 28 1.63 7.49 -14.73
CA GLN A 28 3.10 7.53 -14.81
C GLN A 28 3.80 8.31 -13.68
N TYR A 29 3.08 9.20 -12.99
CA TYR A 29 3.60 10.03 -11.90
C TYR A 29 2.95 9.68 -10.55
N SER A 30 2.49 8.44 -10.40
CA SER A 30 1.76 7.98 -9.22
C SER A 30 2.56 7.02 -8.35
N ALA A 31 2.06 6.74 -7.14
CA ALA A 31 2.60 5.69 -6.30
C ALA A 31 2.65 4.31 -7.01
N PHE A 32 1.72 4.02 -7.93
CA PHE A 32 1.74 2.78 -8.71
C PHE A 32 2.88 2.74 -9.73
N ALA A 33 3.26 3.87 -10.32
CA ALA A 33 4.44 3.93 -11.18
C ALA A 33 5.74 3.67 -10.39
N ILE A 34 5.79 4.12 -9.14
CA ILE A 34 6.90 3.81 -8.23
C ILE A 34 6.90 2.30 -7.90
N MET A 35 5.75 1.70 -7.59
CA MET A 35 5.65 0.25 -7.37
C MET A 35 6.08 -0.55 -8.60
N LEU A 36 5.72 -0.12 -9.82
CA LEU A 36 6.20 -0.74 -11.05
C LEU A 36 7.72 -0.65 -11.21
N ARG A 37 8.35 0.46 -10.80
CA ARG A 37 9.82 0.57 -10.74
C ARG A 37 10.40 -0.39 -9.69
N LEU A 38 9.80 -0.50 -8.52
CA LEU A 38 10.22 -1.44 -7.47
C LEU A 38 10.14 -2.90 -7.93
N ALA A 39 9.07 -3.26 -8.64
CA ALA A 39 8.85 -4.61 -9.17
C ALA A 39 9.95 -5.08 -10.16
N THR A 40 10.76 -4.17 -10.71
CA THR A 40 11.91 -4.56 -11.55
C THR A 40 13.02 -5.26 -10.77
N HIS A 41 13.08 -5.08 -9.45
CA HIS A 41 14.14 -5.59 -8.59
C HIS A 41 13.63 -6.24 -7.29
N ASP A 42 12.33 -6.15 -7.01
CA ASP A 42 11.72 -6.71 -5.81
C ASP A 42 10.65 -7.78 -6.13
N PRO A 43 10.91 -9.06 -5.81
CA PRO A 43 9.99 -10.16 -6.10
C PRO A 43 8.62 -10.03 -5.44
N LEU A 44 8.55 -9.54 -4.19
CA LEU A 44 7.29 -9.38 -3.47
C LEU A 44 6.37 -8.41 -4.21
N VAL A 45 6.91 -7.26 -4.62
CA VAL A 45 6.12 -6.25 -5.36
C VAL A 45 5.73 -6.77 -6.74
N LEU A 46 6.63 -7.43 -7.45
CA LEU A 46 6.36 -8.00 -8.77
C LEU A 46 5.25 -9.05 -8.72
N HIS A 47 5.32 -10.00 -7.79
CA HIS A 47 4.30 -11.01 -7.61
C HIS A 47 2.93 -10.39 -7.30
N MET A 48 2.87 -9.35 -6.47
CA MET A 48 1.59 -8.68 -6.20
C MET A 48 1.01 -7.93 -7.41
N ILE A 49 1.86 -7.28 -8.21
CA ILE A 49 1.42 -6.64 -9.47
C ILE A 49 0.83 -7.69 -10.42
N LEU A 50 1.50 -8.83 -10.57
CA LEU A 50 1.03 -9.94 -11.40
C LEU A 50 -0.26 -10.57 -10.86
N ALA A 51 -0.38 -10.71 -9.54
CA ALA A 51 -1.57 -11.24 -8.89
C ALA A 51 -2.82 -10.39 -9.20
N ILE A 52 -2.70 -9.07 -8.98
CA ILE A 52 -3.78 -8.11 -9.26
C ILE A 52 -4.07 -8.05 -10.76
N GLY A 53 -3.04 -8.00 -11.61
CA GLY A 53 -3.18 -7.96 -13.06
C GLY A 53 -3.93 -9.19 -13.59
N GLY A 54 -3.52 -10.40 -13.20
CA GLY A 54 -4.15 -11.65 -13.61
C GLY A 54 -5.63 -11.73 -13.19
N CYS A 55 -5.93 -11.47 -11.91
CA CYS A 55 -7.31 -11.47 -11.43
C CYS A 55 -8.17 -10.37 -12.10
N GLY A 56 -7.59 -9.20 -12.39
CA GLY A 56 -8.25 -8.13 -13.11
C GLY A 56 -8.60 -8.49 -14.55
N ILE A 57 -7.66 -9.09 -15.30
CA ILE A 57 -7.91 -9.59 -16.66
C ILE A 57 -9.04 -10.62 -16.64
N ASP A 58 -8.96 -11.59 -15.74
CA ASP A 58 -9.96 -12.64 -15.58
C ASP A 58 -11.37 -12.04 -15.34
N TYR A 59 -11.49 -11.11 -14.40
CA TYR A 59 -12.74 -10.42 -14.13
C TYR A 59 -13.29 -9.69 -15.37
N ARG A 60 -12.45 -8.98 -16.12
CA ARG A 60 -12.89 -8.28 -17.34
C ARG A 60 -13.37 -9.23 -18.43
N HIS A 61 -12.70 -10.37 -18.62
CA HIS A 61 -13.15 -11.39 -19.57
C HIS A 61 -14.51 -11.98 -19.17
N GLN A 62 -14.66 -12.35 -17.90
CA GLN A 62 -15.93 -12.88 -17.39
C GLN A 62 -17.08 -11.88 -17.55
N TRP A 63 -16.81 -10.59 -17.32
CA TRP A 63 -17.80 -9.54 -17.49
C TRP A 63 -18.19 -9.31 -18.96
N ARG A 64 -17.21 -9.24 -19.87
CA ARG A 64 -17.46 -9.09 -21.32
C ARG A 64 -18.27 -10.24 -21.90
N ASP A 65 -17.96 -11.47 -21.49
CA ASP A 65 -18.62 -12.67 -22.01
C ASP A 65 -19.98 -12.92 -21.35
N ARG A 66 -20.46 -12.02 -20.48
CA ARG A 66 -21.64 -12.21 -19.61
C ARG A 66 -21.61 -13.54 -18.84
N ARG A 67 -20.41 -14.08 -18.63
CA ARG A 67 -20.16 -15.30 -17.85
C ARG A 67 -20.09 -15.03 -16.36
N TYR A 68 -20.48 -13.82 -15.92
CA TYR A 68 -20.66 -13.46 -14.53
C TYR A 68 -21.83 -14.24 -13.91
N ARG A 69 -21.61 -15.55 -13.69
CA ARG A 69 -22.49 -16.38 -12.89
C ARG A 69 -22.02 -16.18 -11.46
N VAL A 70 -22.91 -15.63 -10.62
CA VAL A 70 -22.76 -15.77 -9.16
C VAL A 70 -22.54 -17.24 -8.90
N SER A 71 -21.32 -17.60 -8.49
CA SER A 71 -20.87 -18.99 -8.44
C SER A 71 -21.69 -19.73 -7.40
N THR A 72 -22.82 -20.31 -7.81
CA THR A 72 -23.63 -21.22 -7.02
C THR A 72 -22.95 -22.59 -7.03
N GLY A 73 -21.71 -22.67 -6.55
CA GLY A 73 -20.99 -23.91 -6.18
C GLY A 73 -20.92 -25.07 -7.19
N ARG A 74 -21.32 -24.89 -8.45
CA ARG A 74 -21.44 -25.95 -9.46
C ARG A 74 -21.06 -25.44 -10.85
N SER A 75 -19.79 -25.12 -11.02
CA SER A 75 -19.18 -24.86 -12.32
C SER A 75 -18.04 -25.86 -12.48
N GLU A 76 -18.20 -26.84 -13.38
CA GLU A 76 -17.18 -27.84 -13.75
C GLU A 76 -16.07 -27.24 -14.65
N ASP A 77 -16.14 -25.94 -14.97
CA ASP A 77 -15.12 -25.28 -15.77
C ASP A 77 -13.82 -25.07 -14.97
N SER A 78 -12.71 -25.49 -15.56
CA SER A 78 -11.37 -25.22 -15.03
C SER A 78 -11.14 -23.71 -14.86
N PRO A 79 -10.46 -23.26 -13.79
CA PRO A 79 -10.15 -21.85 -13.61
C PRO A 79 -9.44 -21.28 -14.85
N SER A 80 -9.79 -20.05 -15.24
CA SER A 80 -9.12 -19.40 -16.37
C SER A 80 -7.61 -19.32 -16.12
N LYS A 81 -6.80 -19.29 -17.19
CA LYS A 81 -5.34 -19.15 -17.06
C LYS A 81 -4.93 -17.92 -16.26
N TYR A 82 -5.66 -16.81 -16.38
CA TYR A 82 -5.39 -15.58 -15.64
C TYR A 82 -5.81 -15.66 -14.18
N ARG A 83 -6.88 -16.42 -13.85
CA ARG A 83 -7.23 -16.72 -12.46
C ARG A 83 -6.15 -17.57 -11.79
N THR A 84 -5.67 -18.60 -12.49
CA THR A 84 -4.58 -19.46 -12.01
C THR A 84 -3.28 -18.68 -11.84
N LEU A 85 -2.94 -17.81 -12.81
CA LEU A 85 -1.80 -16.89 -12.71
C LEU A 85 -1.91 -15.98 -11.48
N GLY A 86 -3.08 -15.36 -11.30
CA GLY A 86 -3.35 -14.45 -10.20
C GLY A 86 -3.14 -15.13 -8.84
N LEU A 87 -3.72 -16.32 -8.65
CA LEU A 87 -3.58 -17.13 -7.45
C LEU A 87 -2.13 -17.59 -7.23
N LYS A 88 -1.45 -18.07 -8.27
CA LYS A 88 -0.04 -18.49 -8.20
C LYS A 88 0.84 -17.36 -7.67
N HIS A 89 0.76 -16.18 -8.28
CA HIS A 89 1.61 -15.07 -7.85
C HIS A 89 1.21 -14.49 -6.51
N TYR A 90 -0.07 -14.54 -6.14
CA TYR A 90 -0.47 -14.18 -4.79
C TYR A 90 0.14 -15.13 -3.75
N SER A 91 0.15 -16.44 -4.00
CA SER A 91 0.81 -17.42 -3.13
C SER A 91 2.32 -17.22 -3.06
N GLU A 92 2.99 -16.92 -4.19
CA GLU A 92 4.42 -16.59 -4.18
C GLU A 92 4.71 -15.31 -3.39
N ALA A 93 3.88 -14.27 -3.51
CA ALA A 93 4.02 -13.06 -2.71
C ALA A 93 3.90 -13.32 -1.20
N LEU A 94 2.96 -14.20 -0.79
CA LEU A 94 2.85 -14.62 0.61
C LEU A 94 4.11 -15.37 1.08
N ARG A 95 4.68 -16.22 0.22
CA ARG A 95 5.94 -16.92 0.51
C ARG A 95 7.11 -15.94 0.66
N GLU A 96 7.24 -14.97 -0.25
CA GLU A 96 8.26 -13.92 -0.16
C GLU A 96 8.11 -13.09 1.11
N LEU A 97 6.90 -12.68 1.47
CA LEU A 97 6.64 -11.96 2.72
C LEU A 97 7.03 -12.81 3.94
N HIS A 98 6.68 -14.09 3.93
CA HIS A 98 7.06 -15.02 4.99
C HIS A 98 8.59 -15.18 5.10
N THR A 99 9.30 -15.28 3.97
CA THR A 99 10.76 -15.32 3.96
C THR A 99 11.37 -14.04 4.52
N ILE A 100 10.89 -12.87 4.11
CA ILE A 100 11.37 -11.56 4.59
C ILE A 100 11.24 -11.44 6.13
N LEU A 101 10.15 -11.97 6.68
CA LEU A 101 9.82 -11.87 8.11
C LEU A 101 10.23 -13.10 8.93
N GLY A 102 10.78 -14.13 8.29
CA GLY A 102 11.05 -15.43 8.89
C GLY A 102 12.25 -15.42 9.84
N ASP A 103 13.21 -14.51 9.61
CA ASP A 103 14.36 -14.30 10.48
C ASP A 103 14.62 -12.81 10.71
N LYS A 104 15.28 -12.50 11.83
CA LYS A 104 15.50 -11.12 12.28
C LYS A 104 16.43 -10.33 11.36
N GLU A 105 17.46 -10.97 10.83
CA GLU A 105 18.48 -10.31 10.00
C GLU A 105 17.90 -9.89 8.64
N THR A 106 17.12 -10.77 8.01
CA THR A 106 16.40 -10.47 6.78
C THR A 106 15.36 -9.36 7.02
N ALA A 107 14.61 -9.41 8.12
CA ALA A 107 13.61 -8.39 8.43
C ALA A 107 14.24 -7.00 8.70
N GLU A 108 15.41 -6.96 9.33
CA GLU A 108 16.16 -5.72 9.59
C GLU A 108 16.81 -5.14 8.32
N SER A 109 17.23 -5.99 7.39
CA SER A 109 17.83 -5.57 6.11
C SER A 109 16.82 -5.29 4.99
N ALA A 110 15.55 -5.72 5.16
CA ALA A 110 14.50 -5.58 4.16
C ALA A 110 14.32 -4.13 3.65
N ASN A 111 13.95 -3.98 2.38
CA ASN A 111 13.55 -2.68 1.86
C ASN A 111 12.14 -2.33 2.36
N LEU A 112 12.01 -1.26 3.17
CA LEU A 112 10.72 -0.81 3.68
C LEU A 112 9.75 -0.38 2.57
N ASP A 113 10.27 0.21 1.49
CA ASP A 113 9.45 0.66 0.37
C ASP A 113 8.77 -0.53 -0.32
N SER A 114 9.54 -1.59 -0.56
CA SER A 114 9.04 -2.83 -1.14
C SER A 114 8.10 -3.56 -0.19
N LEU A 115 8.48 -3.72 1.08
CA LEU A 115 7.67 -4.39 2.09
C LEU A 115 6.32 -3.68 2.25
N THR A 116 6.33 -2.34 2.37
CA THR A 116 5.10 -1.56 2.49
C THR A 116 4.28 -1.58 1.20
N SER A 117 4.92 -1.60 0.02
CA SER A 117 4.24 -1.79 -1.26
C SER A 117 3.53 -3.13 -1.34
N GLY A 118 4.22 -4.21 -0.95
CA GLY A 118 3.64 -5.55 -0.86
C GLY A 118 2.42 -5.57 0.05
N LEU A 119 2.51 -5.00 1.25
CA LEU A 119 1.39 -4.91 2.20
C LEU A 119 0.20 -4.13 1.63
N VAL A 120 0.42 -2.95 1.04
CA VAL A 120 -0.65 -2.18 0.38
C VAL A 120 -1.32 -3.02 -0.71
N LEU A 121 -0.53 -3.64 -1.58
CA LEU A 121 -1.07 -4.41 -2.70
C LEU A 121 -1.79 -5.68 -2.23
N MET A 122 -1.33 -6.34 -1.16
CA MET A 122 -2.03 -7.49 -0.56
C MET A 122 -3.38 -7.09 0.02
N ILE A 123 -3.45 -5.95 0.72
CA ILE A 123 -4.72 -5.41 1.22
C ILE A 123 -5.66 -5.07 0.05
N MET A 124 -5.15 -4.40 -0.99
CA MET A 124 -5.95 -4.10 -2.19
C MET A 124 -6.42 -5.37 -2.90
N TYR A 125 -5.57 -6.38 -3.01
CA TYR A 125 -5.93 -7.67 -3.60
C TYR A 125 -7.10 -8.30 -2.84
N GLU A 126 -7.04 -8.37 -1.51
CA GLU A 126 -8.14 -8.92 -0.71
C GLU A 126 -9.42 -8.09 -0.77
N GLN A 127 -9.32 -6.76 -0.84
CA GLN A 127 -10.49 -5.90 -1.02
C GLN A 127 -11.22 -6.15 -2.35
N LEU A 128 -10.50 -6.61 -3.38
CA LEU A 128 -11.04 -6.78 -4.74
C LEU A 128 -11.39 -8.22 -5.08
N HIS A 129 -10.61 -9.17 -4.56
CA HIS A 129 -10.61 -10.56 -4.98
C HIS A 129 -10.70 -11.55 -3.81
N GLY A 130 -10.72 -11.02 -2.58
CA GLY A 130 -10.78 -11.81 -1.36
C GLY A 130 -12.11 -12.52 -1.14
N ASP A 131 -12.17 -13.26 -0.04
CA ASP A 131 -13.35 -14.03 0.30
C ASP A 131 -14.47 -13.16 0.89
N ASN A 132 -15.72 -13.64 0.78
CA ASN A 132 -16.90 -12.93 1.28
C ASN A 132 -16.96 -12.76 2.81
N ARG A 133 -16.11 -13.47 3.57
CA ARG A 133 -15.97 -13.29 5.02
C ARG A 133 -14.79 -12.38 5.38
N CYS A 134 -14.12 -11.81 4.38
CA CYS A 134 -13.02 -10.87 4.55
C CYS A 134 -11.89 -11.39 5.45
N LYS A 135 -11.65 -12.71 5.48
CA LYS A 135 -10.66 -13.31 6.38
C LYS A 135 -9.26 -12.91 5.96
N GLY A 136 -8.96 -12.98 4.66
CA GLY A 136 -7.66 -12.55 4.13
C GLY A 136 -7.40 -11.07 4.42
N LEU A 137 -8.40 -10.21 4.20
CA LEU A 137 -8.31 -8.79 4.51
C LEU A 137 -8.00 -8.53 5.98
N ALA A 138 -8.76 -9.15 6.90
CA ALA A 138 -8.54 -9.01 8.34
C ALA A 138 -7.16 -9.53 8.76
N SER A 139 -6.71 -10.66 8.19
CA SER A 139 -5.37 -11.20 8.44
C SER A 139 -4.27 -10.24 8.01
N HIS A 140 -4.39 -9.60 6.83
CA HIS A 140 -3.38 -8.64 6.36
C HIS A 140 -3.36 -7.34 7.14
N LEU A 141 -4.53 -6.82 7.54
CA LEU A 141 -4.58 -5.63 8.41
C LEU A 141 -3.94 -5.90 9.77
N ASN A 142 -4.24 -7.04 10.38
CA ASN A 142 -3.62 -7.45 11.64
C ASN A 142 -2.12 -7.70 11.48
N GLY A 143 -1.71 -8.38 10.40
CA GLY A 143 -0.31 -8.62 10.07
C GLY A 143 0.47 -7.32 9.87
N ALA A 144 -0.08 -6.37 9.11
CA ALA A 144 0.50 -5.05 8.91
C ALA A 144 0.68 -4.29 10.24
N ALA A 145 -0.31 -4.36 11.15
CA ALA A 145 -0.20 -3.75 12.47
C ALA A 145 0.96 -4.34 13.29
N LEU A 146 1.14 -5.67 13.26
CA LEU A 146 2.26 -6.33 13.91
C LEU A 146 3.60 -5.94 13.27
N ILE A 147 3.66 -5.92 11.94
CA ILE A 147 4.88 -5.52 11.22
C ILE A 147 5.27 -4.09 11.58
N PHE A 148 4.32 -3.16 11.60
CA PHE A 148 4.60 -1.78 12.00
C PHE A 148 5.05 -1.67 13.45
N LYS A 149 4.42 -2.42 14.35
CA LYS A 149 4.78 -2.44 15.77
C LYS A 149 6.19 -2.97 16.01
N HIS A 150 6.62 -3.99 15.26
CA HIS A 150 7.88 -4.70 15.54
C HIS A 150 9.05 -4.27 14.66
N HIS A 151 8.80 -3.84 13.43
CA HIS A 151 9.85 -3.52 12.46
C HIS A 151 9.92 -2.05 12.06
N TYR A 152 8.88 -1.26 12.36
CA TYR A 152 8.83 0.17 12.01
C TYR A 152 8.79 1.09 13.22
N ALA A 153 8.53 0.60 14.44
CA ALA A 153 8.28 1.44 15.61
C ALA A 153 9.39 2.47 15.87
N ASP A 154 10.65 2.03 15.93
CA ASP A 154 11.79 2.94 16.16
C ASP A 154 11.98 3.95 15.03
N ILE A 155 11.61 3.58 13.80
CA ILE A 155 11.73 4.41 12.60
C ILE A 155 10.63 5.47 12.62
N LEU A 156 9.40 5.08 12.96
CA LEU A 156 8.24 5.96 13.07
C LEU A 156 8.41 6.98 14.20
N GLN A 157 9.05 6.62 15.31
CA GLN A 157 9.37 7.56 16.40
C GLN A 157 10.38 8.63 16.00
N ARG A 158 11.23 8.35 15.02
CA ARG A 158 12.27 9.26 14.51
C ARG A 158 11.79 10.15 13.36
N VAL A 159 10.53 10.05 12.97
CA VAL A 159 9.94 10.99 11.99
C VAL A 159 9.87 12.36 12.65
N ARG A 160 10.97 13.12 12.59
CA ARG A 160 11.10 14.50 13.05
C ARG A 160 11.52 15.36 11.86
N ASP A 161 10.70 16.35 11.57
CA ASP A 161 10.83 17.41 10.55
C ASP A 161 11.30 16.99 9.15
N THR A 162 10.68 17.62 8.15
CA THR A 162 10.87 17.41 6.70
C THR A 162 12.30 17.68 6.18
N SER A 163 13.23 18.10 7.04
CA SER A 163 14.60 18.48 6.69
C SER A 163 15.49 17.30 6.25
N GLN A 164 15.12 16.05 6.58
CA GLN A 164 15.78 14.82 6.12
C GLN A 164 14.85 14.00 5.22
N SER A 165 14.33 14.62 4.17
CA SER A 165 13.47 13.94 3.20
C SER A 165 14.26 12.96 2.33
N VAL A 166 13.78 11.71 2.27
CA VAL A 166 14.33 10.67 1.40
C VAL A 166 13.18 10.15 0.52
N PRO A 167 13.27 10.23 -0.82
CA PRO A 167 12.18 9.82 -1.70
C PRO A 167 11.95 8.31 -1.66
N LEU A 168 13.03 7.52 -1.75
CA LEU A 168 13.03 6.06 -1.73
C LEU A 168 14.15 5.55 -0.83
N MET A 169 13.87 4.50 -0.07
CA MET A 169 14.82 3.80 0.78
C MET A 169 15.59 2.74 -0.02
N LYS A 170 16.91 2.72 0.14
CA LYS A 170 17.76 1.59 -0.29
C LYS A 170 17.92 0.61 0.86
N THR A 171 18.12 -0.67 0.55
CA THR A 171 18.47 -1.71 1.53
C THR A 171 19.53 -1.20 2.49
N ALA A 172 19.25 -1.25 3.79
CA ALA A 172 20.17 -0.75 4.79
C ALA A 172 21.47 -1.54 4.72
N ARG A 173 22.60 -0.84 4.59
CA ARG A 173 23.91 -1.48 4.81
C ARG A 173 24.00 -1.82 6.29
N SER A 174 24.54 -3.00 6.61
CA SER A 174 24.73 -3.44 7.99
C SER A 174 25.36 -2.31 8.84
N GLY A 175 24.68 -1.92 9.91
CA GLY A 175 25.10 -0.85 10.82
C GLY A 175 24.57 0.57 10.53
N SER A 176 23.87 0.82 9.42
CA SER A 176 23.25 2.12 9.14
C SER A 176 21.80 2.21 9.67
N PRO A 177 21.37 3.35 10.27
CA PRO A 177 19.99 3.53 10.69
C PRO A 177 19.04 3.47 9.50
N ARG A 178 17.95 2.71 9.64
CA ARG A 178 16.83 2.74 8.69
C ARG A 178 16.08 4.07 8.84
N HIS A 179 15.82 4.74 7.73
CA HIS A 179 15.01 5.95 7.68
C HIS A 179 13.69 5.68 6.97
N LEU A 180 12.62 6.34 7.41
CA LEU A 180 11.34 6.28 6.71
C LEU A 180 11.44 7.09 5.42
N SER A 181 11.19 6.49 4.26
CA SER A 181 11.08 7.26 3.02
C SER A 181 9.71 7.95 2.94
N GLN A 182 9.61 8.99 2.13
CA GLN A 182 8.33 9.64 1.85
C GLN A 182 7.36 8.72 1.10
N PHE A 183 7.89 7.82 0.27
CA PHE A 183 7.08 6.83 -0.43
C PHE A 183 6.46 5.86 0.57
N CYS A 184 7.27 5.28 1.44
CA CYS A 184 6.83 4.41 2.52
C CYS A 184 5.82 5.12 3.43
N ALA A 185 6.08 6.37 3.84
CA ALA A 185 5.15 7.18 4.61
C ALA A 185 3.79 7.35 3.90
N ARG A 186 3.79 7.66 2.59
CA ARG A 186 2.56 7.78 1.78
C ARG A 186 1.76 6.47 1.78
N LEU A 187 2.45 5.34 1.66
CA LEU A 187 1.82 4.02 1.67
C LEU A 187 1.28 3.63 3.05
N ILE A 188 2.00 3.94 4.13
CA ILE A 188 1.50 3.75 5.51
C ILE A 188 0.23 4.57 5.74
N THR A 189 0.20 5.84 5.30
CA THR A 189 -1.03 6.66 5.35
C THR A 189 -2.18 6.01 4.58
N ARG A 190 -1.91 5.41 3.42
CA ARG A 190 -2.92 4.67 2.65
C ARG A 190 -3.41 3.42 3.39
N ILE A 191 -2.52 2.63 3.99
CA ILE A 191 -2.90 1.47 4.81
C ILE A 191 -3.76 1.91 5.99
N CYS A 192 -3.39 2.98 6.67
CA CYS A 192 -4.20 3.56 7.75
C CYS A 192 -5.62 3.92 7.28
N GLY A 193 -5.75 4.47 6.06
CA GLY A 193 -7.05 4.75 5.45
C GLY A 193 -7.89 3.51 5.19
N MET A 194 -7.27 2.46 4.64
CA MET A 194 -7.93 1.18 4.40
C MET A 194 -8.33 0.50 5.71
N ASP A 195 -7.47 0.54 6.72
CA ASP A 195 -7.68 -0.01 8.06
C ASP A 195 -8.83 0.69 8.80
N ALA A 196 -8.86 2.02 8.81
CA ALA A 196 -9.94 2.79 9.43
C ALA A 196 -11.27 2.61 8.70
N THR A 197 -11.25 2.44 7.37
CA THR A 197 -12.46 2.09 6.59
C THR A 197 -12.97 0.70 6.99
N ALA A 198 -12.08 -0.29 7.09
CA ALA A 198 -12.44 -1.64 7.53
C ALA A 198 -12.91 -1.69 9.00
N ALA A 199 -12.42 -0.79 9.86
CA ALA A 199 -12.84 -0.67 11.25
C ALA A 199 -14.35 -0.37 11.38
N SER A 200 -14.93 0.44 10.47
CA SER A 200 -16.38 0.68 10.46
C SER A 200 -17.24 -0.55 10.16
N PHE A 201 -16.61 -1.65 9.72
CA PHE A 201 -17.25 -2.94 9.51
C PHE A 201 -16.77 -4.00 10.52
N GLY A 202 -16.03 -3.61 11.57
CA GLY A 202 -15.52 -4.52 12.59
C GLY A 202 -14.32 -5.38 12.18
N LEU A 203 -13.63 -5.05 11.08
CA LEU A 203 -12.55 -5.87 10.49
C LEU A 203 -11.15 -5.24 10.58
N GLY A 204 -11.03 -4.01 11.07
CA GLY A 204 -9.78 -3.24 11.09
C GLY A 204 -9.60 -2.40 12.36
N GLY A 205 -8.72 -1.42 12.28
CA GLY A 205 -8.42 -0.45 13.34
C GLY A 205 -7.10 -0.69 14.07
N GLN A 206 -6.48 -1.86 13.88
CA GLN A 206 -5.24 -2.21 14.58
C GLN A 206 -4.04 -1.43 14.05
N VAL A 207 -3.97 -1.19 12.73
CA VAL A 207 -2.90 -0.37 12.15
C VAL A 207 -2.99 1.05 12.70
N THR A 208 -4.19 1.64 12.64
CA THR A 208 -4.44 3.00 13.13
C THR A 208 -4.05 3.14 14.61
N LYS A 209 -4.40 2.13 15.43
CA LYS A 209 -4.02 2.08 16.85
C LYS A 209 -2.51 1.99 17.08
N VAL A 210 -1.79 1.18 16.30
CA VAL A 210 -0.33 1.07 16.38
C VAL A 210 0.34 2.38 15.97
N LEU A 211 -0.06 2.97 14.84
CA LEU A 211 0.51 4.23 14.35
C LEU A 211 0.31 5.37 15.34
N CYS A 212 -0.89 5.49 15.94
CA CYS A 212 -1.16 6.50 16.96
C CYS A 212 -0.25 6.38 18.19
N ARG A 213 0.29 5.20 18.49
CA ARG A 213 1.19 4.96 19.63
C ARG A 213 2.66 5.11 19.25
N SER A 214 3.01 4.83 18.00
CA SER A 214 4.39 4.83 17.51
C SER A 214 4.85 6.19 16.99
N LEU A 215 3.93 7.05 16.54
CA LEU A 215 4.28 8.38 16.03
C LEU A 215 4.51 9.37 17.19
N PRO A 216 5.50 10.27 17.06
CA PRO A 216 5.83 11.23 18.10
C PRO A 216 4.68 12.21 18.33
N GLU A 217 4.44 12.59 19.59
CA GLU A 217 3.50 13.66 19.90
C GLU A 217 4.05 15.01 19.42
N SER A 218 3.16 15.87 18.93
CA SER A 218 3.51 17.25 18.65
C SER A 218 3.70 17.99 19.97
N ASP A 219 4.81 18.71 20.13
CA ASP A 219 5.15 19.49 21.35
C ASP A 219 4.21 20.69 21.61
N ASP A 220 3.15 20.84 20.81
CA ASP A 220 2.25 21.97 20.81
C ASP A 220 1.21 21.88 21.94
N LYS A 221 1.67 22.20 23.16
CA LYS A 221 0.92 22.16 24.44
C LYS A 221 -0.39 22.96 24.47
N ASN A 222 -0.60 23.84 23.49
CA ASN A 222 -1.79 24.70 23.37
C ASN A 222 -2.90 24.12 22.48
N SER A 223 -2.72 22.91 21.94
CA SER A 223 -3.72 22.33 21.05
C SER A 223 -4.71 21.42 21.77
N LEU A 224 -5.98 21.48 21.34
CA LEU A 224 -7.05 20.52 21.69
C LEU A 224 -6.53 19.08 21.61
N PRO A 225 -7.12 18.10 22.34
CA PRO A 225 -6.73 16.69 22.36
C PRO A 225 -7.04 15.99 21.03
N THR A 226 -6.42 16.48 19.97
CA THR A 226 -6.39 16.01 18.59
C THR A 226 -5.09 15.24 18.34
N GLY A 227 -4.36 14.86 19.40
CA GLY A 227 -3.04 14.22 19.35
C GLY A 227 -2.95 13.07 18.34
N PRO A 228 -3.91 12.11 18.30
CA PRO A 228 -3.95 11.07 17.27
C PRO A 228 -4.12 11.58 15.84
N ILE A 229 -4.99 12.58 15.63
CA ILE A 229 -5.27 13.20 14.34
C ILE A 229 -4.02 13.93 13.82
N LYS A 230 -3.42 14.78 14.68
CA LYS A 230 -2.18 15.50 14.39
C LYS A 230 -1.02 14.57 14.06
N ARG A 231 -0.87 13.45 14.79
CA ARG A 231 0.16 12.43 14.54
C ARG A 231 0.07 11.83 13.14
N LEU A 232 -1.13 11.45 12.72
CA LEU A 232 -1.32 10.86 11.40
C LEU A 232 -1.23 11.92 10.27
N SER A 233 -1.66 13.15 10.55
CA SER A 233 -1.50 14.27 9.61
C SER A 233 -0.05 14.67 9.39
N SER A 234 0.83 14.57 10.41
CA SER A 234 2.25 14.86 10.24
C SER A 234 2.93 13.85 9.30
N LEU A 235 2.52 12.57 9.35
CA LEU A 235 2.98 11.55 8.42
C LEU A 235 2.53 11.83 6.98
N HIS A 236 1.28 12.26 6.80
CA HIS A 236 0.78 12.68 5.49
C HIS A 236 1.59 13.87 4.94
N ALA A 237 1.78 14.92 5.76
CA ALA A 237 2.57 16.10 5.41
C ALA A 237 4.02 15.76 5.06
N TYR A 238 4.67 14.88 5.84
CA TYR A 238 6.02 14.39 5.56
C TYR A 238 6.12 13.76 4.16
N SER A 239 5.09 13.01 3.76
CA SER A 239 5.02 12.37 2.44
C SER A 239 4.64 13.30 1.28
N GLY A 240 4.28 14.55 1.55
CA GLY A 240 3.75 15.51 0.57
C GLY A 240 4.67 15.70 -0.65
N PRO A 241 5.97 16.03 -0.46
CA PRO A 241 6.90 16.29 -1.55
C PRO A 241 7.33 15.07 -2.39
N LEU A 242 6.81 13.87 -2.09
CA LEU A 242 7.23 12.58 -2.67
C LEU A 242 7.43 12.63 -4.18
N TYR A 243 6.41 13.04 -4.92
CA TYR A 243 6.41 12.91 -6.37
C TYR A 243 7.42 13.87 -7.01
N ARG A 244 7.50 15.10 -6.51
CA ARG A 244 8.55 16.04 -6.91
C ARG A 244 9.95 15.49 -6.63
N LEU A 245 10.16 14.80 -5.50
CA LEU A 245 11.48 14.23 -5.18
C LEU A 245 11.82 12.98 -5.99
N VAL A 246 10.83 12.21 -6.43
CA VAL A 246 11.05 10.99 -7.24
C VAL A 246 11.30 11.31 -8.72
N TRP A 247 10.59 12.29 -9.27
CA TRP A 247 10.72 12.66 -10.69
C TRP A 247 11.57 13.91 -10.93
N GLY A 248 11.84 14.72 -9.90
CA GLY A 248 12.72 15.89 -10.03
C GLY A 248 12.25 16.83 -11.14
N ASP A 249 13.16 17.15 -12.06
CA ASP A 249 12.89 18.02 -13.21
C ASP A 249 11.96 17.36 -14.25
N ASP A 250 11.82 16.02 -14.24
CA ASP A 250 10.88 15.30 -15.11
C ASP A 250 9.43 15.35 -14.60
N TYR A 251 9.22 15.97 -13.42
CA TYR A 251 7.89 16.10 -12.83
C TYR A 251 7.14 17.30 -13.43
N PRO A 252 6.02 17.10 -14.17
CA PRO A 252 5.42 18.18 -14.92
C PRO A 252 4.82 19.28 -14.05
N ALA A 253 4.94 20.53 -14.49
CA ALA A 253 4.37 21.69 -13.80
C ALA A 253 2.85 21.57 -13.56
N VAL A 254 2.11 20.97 -14.49
CA VAL A 254 0.67 20.72 -14.32
C VAL A 254 0.37 19.78 -13.15
N GLU A 255 1.22 18.79 -12.89
CA GLU A 255 1.05 17.86 -11.77
C GLU A 255 1.44 18.52 -10.44
N LEU A 256 2.38 19.47 -10.45
CA LEU A 256 2.71 20.30 -9.28
C LEU A 256 1.55 21.21 -8.87
N VAL A 257 0.87 21.83 -9.85
CA VAL A 257 -0.31 22.65 -9.59
C VAL A 257 -1.44 21.79 -9.04
N ASP A 258 -1.70 20.63 -9.66
CA ASP A 258 -2.72 19.68 -9.18
C ASP A 258 -2.47 19.22 -7.72
N ASP A 259 -1.21 18.94 -7.36
CA ASP A 259 -0.85 18.58 -5.99
C ASP A 259 -1.18 19.70 -4.98
N LEU A 260 -0.93 20.95 -5.35
CA LEU A 260 -1.19 22.12 -4.50
C LEU A 260 -2.70 22.38 -4.38
N GLU A 261 -3.43 22.34 -5.48
CA GLU A 261 -4.87 22.60 -5.52
C GLU A 261 -5.66 21.52 -4.76
N ASN A 262 -5.25 20.26 -4.85
CA ASN A 262 -5.93 19.15 -4.17
C ASN A 262 -5.45 18.91 -2.74
N GLN A 263 -4.44 19.64 -2.24
CA GLN A 263 -3.86 19.40 -0.92
C GLN A 263 -4.93 19.39 0.19
N GLN A 264 -5.81 20.38 0.21
CA GLN A 264 -6.86 20.50 1.22
C GLN A 264 -7.89 19.36 1.14
N VAL A 265 -8.16 18.86 -0.07
CA VAL A 265 -9.07 17.72 -0.29
C VAL A 265 -8.47 16.45 0.33
N PHE A 266 -7.18 16.21 0.14
CA PHE A 266 -6.49 15.06 0.75
C PHE A 266 -6.40 15.19 2.27
N GLU A 267 -6.18 16.39 2.80
CA GLU A 267 -6.20 16.65 4.25
C GLU A 267 -7.60 16.37 4.84
N LEU A 268 -8.67 16.83 4.18
CA LEU A 268 -10.05 16.55 4.59
C LEU A 268 -10.37 15.05 4.54
N LEU A 269 -9.93 14.36 3.49
CA LEU A 269 -10.09 12.90 3.37
C LEU A 269 -9.37 12.19 4.53
N GLY A 270 -8.14 12.59 4.83
CA GLY A 270 -7.36 12.08 5.96
C GLY A 270 -8.06 12.29 7.30
N ALA A 271 -8.56 13.51 7.56
CA ALA A 271 -9.31 13.82 8.77
C ALA A 271 -10.61 12.99 8.87
N SER A 272 -11.34 12.83 7.76
CA SER A 272 -12.58 12.05 7.71
C SER A 272 -12.35 10.57 8.04
N VAL A 273 -11.27 10.00 7.51
CA VAL A 273 -10.82 8.63 7.80
C VAL A 273 -10.51 8.46 9.29
N GLN A 274 -9.83 9.42 9.89
CA GLN A 274 -9.47 9.38 11.31
C GLN A 274 -10.71 9.52 12.21
N LEU A 275 -11.60 10.46 11.91
CA LEU A 275 -12.87 10.63 12.62
C LEU A 275 -13.70 9.35 12.58
N ARG A 276 -13.76 8.70 11.41
CA ARG A 276 -14.44 7.41 11.23
C ARG A 276 -13.91 6.35 12.18
N TYR A 277 -12.59 6.23 12.32
CA TYR A 277 -11.98 5.31 13.29
C TYR A 277 -12.41 5.64 14.73
N PHE A 278 -12.34 6.91 15.15
CA PHE A 278 -12.76 7.30 16.51
C PHE A 278 -14.25 7.10 16.78
N SER A 279 -15.10 7.17 15.76
CA SER A 279 -16.53 6.89 15.89
C SER A 279 -16.89 5.40 15.83
N SER A 280 -15.99 4.55 15.35
CA SER A 280 -16.24 3.09 15.20
C SER A 280 -15.68 2.27 16.37
N GLY A 281 -15.03 2.91 17.35
CA GLY A 281 -14.35 2.29 18.48
C GLY A 281 -15.11 2.35 19.79
#